data_AF-A0A3N4NNV0-F1
#
_entry.id   AF-A0A3N4NNV0-F1
#
_cell.length_a   1.000
_cell.length_b   1.000
_cell.length_c   1.000
_cell.angle_alpha   90.00
_cell.angle_beta   90.00
_cell.angle_gamma   90.00
#
_symmetry.space_group_name_H-M   'P 1'
#
loop_
_entity.id
_entity.type
_entity.pdbx_description
1 polymer ?
#
loop_
_entity_poly.entity_id
_entity_poly.type
_entity_poly.pdbx_seq_one_letter_code
_entity_poly.pdbx_strand_id
1 'polypeptide(L)' 'MKKLFFRLPPLDLHGITYAEVQQLVEDYVLENQAYLPLQIITGNSPGMKNRVTKCLKEHGFSYQIGDKYNKGYIAVLK' A
#
# COMPACT_ATOMS: atom_id res chain seq x y z
N MET A 1 12.11 -3.30 -16.91
CA MET A 1 11.32 -2.58 -15.89
C MET A 1 12.28 -1.87 -14.94
N LYS A 2 12.00 -0.63 -14.53
CA LYS A 2 12.77 0.01 -13.46
C LYS A 2 12.41 -0.63 -12.11
N LYS A 3 13.39 -0.82 -11.23
CA LYS A 3 13.17 -1.28 -9.85
C LYS A 3 12.62 -0.10 -9.04
N LEU A 4 11.53 -0.30 -8.29
CA LEU A 4 11.05 0.71 -7.34
C LEU A 4 12.03 0.82 -6.17
N PHE A 5 12.19 2.03 -5.65
CA PHE A 5 12.98 2.32 -4.45
C PHE A 5 12.12 3.13 -3.49
N PHE A 6 11.81 2.54 -2.34
CA PHE A 6 10.97 3.14 -1.31
C PHE A 6 11.87 3.90 -0.34
N ARG A 7 11.51 5.14 0.00
CA ARG A 7 12.34 6.02 0.86
C ARG A 7 12.06 5.85 2.35
N LEU A 8 10.93 5.24 2.69
CA LEU A 8 10.45 5.01 4.05
C LEU A 8 10.30 3.51 4.32
N PRO A 9 10.26 3.08 5.59
CA PRO A 9 9.82 1.74 5.96
C PRO A 9 8.42 1.44 5.39
N PRO A 10 8.13 0.17 5.02
CA PRO A 10 6.80 -0.22 4.56
C PRO A 10 5.80 -0.22 5.74
N LEU A 11 4.55 0.13 5.45
CA LEU A 11 3.43 -0.18 6.33
C LEU A 11 3.12 -1.68 6.23
N ASP A 12 3.15 -2.42 7.35
CA ASP A 12 2.74 -3.83 7.38
C ASP A 12 1.35 -3.98 8.02
N LEU A 13 0.47 -4.72 7.33
CA LEU A 13 -0.92 -4.94 7.72
C LEU A 13 -1.22 -6.41 8.08
N HIS A 14 -0.21 -7.27 8.29
CA HIS A 14 -0.44 -8.63 8.78
C HIS A 14 -1.15 -8.63 10.15
N GLY A 15 -2.33 -9.26 10.21
CA GLY A 15 -3.14 -9.40 11.43
C GLY A 15 -4.12 -8.26 11.72
N ILE A 16 -4.04 -7.13 11.02
CA ILE A 16 -4.83 -5.92 11.29
C ILE A 16 -6.30 -6.08 10.84
N THR A 17 -7.25 -5.53 11.59
CA THR A 17 -8.69 -5.62 11.29
C THR A 17 -9.16 -4.59 10.26
N TYR A 18 -10.39 -4.72 9.75
CA TYR A 18 -10.86 -3.86 8.65
C TYR A 18 -10.91 -2.36 8.99
N ALA A 19 -11.38 -1.99 10.19
CA ALA A 19 -11.53 -0.59 10.57
C ALA A 19 -10.16 0.09 10.66
N GLU A 20 -9.20 -0.57 11.29
CA GLU A 20 -7.81 -0.12 11.46
C GLU A 20 -7.08 -0.01 10.11
N VAL A 21 -7.30 -0.97 9.18
CA VAL A 21 -6.68 -0.94 7.83
C VAL A 21 -7.00 0.32 7.05
N GLN A 22 -8.21 0.89 7.18
CA GLN A 22 -8.53 2.13 6.45
C GLN A 22 -7.73 3.30 7.03
N GLN A 23 -7.85 3.56 8.33
CA GLN A 23 -7.14 4.66 8.99
C GLN A 23 -5.62 4.55 8.81
N LEU A 24 -5.01 3.39 9.05
CA LEU A 24 -3.56 3.22 8.93
C LEU A 24 -3.03 3.42 7.51
N VAL A 25 -3.85 3.17 6.47
CA VAL A 25 -3.50 3.46 5.08
C VAL A 25 -3.71 4.93 4.75
N GLU A 26 -4.75 5.57 5.27
CA GLU A 26 -4.98 7.02 5.13
C GLU A 26 -3.84 7.80 5.78
N ASP A 27 -3.56 7.59 7.06
CA ASP A 27 -2.47 8.24 7.81
C ASP A 27 -1.13 8.05 7.10
N TYR A 28 -0.72 6.80 6.83
CA TYR A 28 0.56 6.49 6.19
C TYR A 28 0.71 7.11 4.79
N VAL A 29 -0.34 7.13 3.97
CA VAL A 29 -0.23 7.62 2.59
C VAL A 29 -0.38 9.14 2.50
N LEU A 30 -1.30 9.74 3.26
CA LEU A 30 -1.59 11.18 3.20
C LEU A 30 -0.49 12.02 3.85
N GLU A 31 0.11 11.56 4.95
CA GLU A 31 1.24 12.26 5.58
C GLU A 31 2.53 12.16 4.75
N ASN A 32 2.75 11.03 4.07
CA ASN A 32 4.05 10.71 3.44
C ASN A 32 4.09 10.91 1.92
N GLN A 33 3.17 11.70 1.35
CA GLN A 33 3.10 11.96 -0.10
C GLN A 33 4.41 12.48 -0.71
N ALA A 34 5.23 13.22 0.06
CA ALA A 34 6.54 13.71 -0.36
C ALA A 34 7.60 12.60 -0.60
N TYR A 35 7.33 11.38 -0.14
CA TYR A 35 8.24 10.24 -0.18
C TYR A 35 7.83 9.14 -1.18
N LEU A 36 6.79 9.38 -1.99
CA LEU A 36 6.33 8.46 -3.03
C LEU A 36 7.49 8.00 -3.95
N PRO A 37 7.55 6.70 -4.34
CA PRO A 37 6.56 5.66 -4.04
C PRO A 37 6.63 5.15 -2.59
N LEU A 38 5.48 4.77 -2.05
CA LEU A 38 5.33 4.15 -0.73
C LEU A 38 5.04 2.65 -0.87
N GLN A 39 5.31 1.86 0.18
CA GLN A 39 5.10 0.41 0.18
C GLN A 39 4.17 -0.04 1.30
N ILE A 40 3.14 -0.80 0.95
CA ILE A 40 2.19 -1.40 1.91
C ILE A 40 2.25 -2.92 1.75
N ILE A 41 2.69 -3.63 2.79
CA ILE A 41 2.71 -5.09 2.85
C ILE A 41 1.30 -5.57 3.21
N THR A 42 0.75 -6.45 2.38
CA THR A 42 -0.63 -6.97 2.48
C THR A 42 -0.69 -8.50 2.57
N GLY A 43 0.48 -9.16 2.58
CA GLY A 43 0.60 -10.59 2.40
C GLY A 43 -0.06 -11.06 1.10
N ASN A 44 -0.44 -12.34 1.03
CA ASN A 44 -1.18 -12.84 -0.13
C ASN A 44 -2.71 -12.68 -0.02
N SER A 45 -3.23 -12.13 1.08
CA SER A 45 -4.67 -11.97 1.35
C SER A 45 -5.38 -11.12 0.28
N PRO A 46 -6.34 -11.69 -0.49
CA PRO A 46 -7.15 -10.92 -1.43
C PRO A 46 -8.02 -9.89 -0.71
N GLY A 47 -8.52 -10.22 0.48
CA GLY A 47 -9.31 -9.31 1.31
C GLY A 47 -8.51 -8.08 1.75
N MET A 48 -7.25 -8.25 2.17
CA MET A 48 -6.39 -7.13 2.54
C MET A 48 -6.09 -6.23 1.32
N LYS A 49 -5.73 -6.84 0.18
CA LYS A 49 -5.49 -6.11 -1.07
C LYS A 49 -6.71 -5.32 -1.53
N ASN A 50 -7.90 -5.90 -1.45
CA ASN A 50 -9.15 -5.22 -1.81
C ASN A 50 -9.45 -4.03 -0.88
N ARG A 51 -9.14 -4.14 0.42
CA ARG A 51 -9.32 -3.04 1.39
C ARG A 51 -8.36 -1.88 1.10
N VAL A 52 -7.06 -2.16 0.99
CA VAL A 52 -6.03 -1.15 0.67
C VAL A 52 -6.30 -0.49 -0.69
N THR A 53 -6.60 -1.27 -1.74
CA THR A 53 -6.87 -0.71 -3.07
C THR A 53 -8.20 0.03 -3.18
N LYS A 54 -9.17 -0.21 -2.28
CA LYS A 54 -10.37 0.64 -2.15
C LYS A 54 -9.99 2.00 -1.56
N CYS A 55 -9.32 2.00 -0.41
CA CYS A 55 -8.84 3.20 0.29
C CYS A 55 -8.00 4.13 -0.61
N LEU A 56 -7.07 3.55 -1.38
CA LEU A 56 -6.24 4.29 -2.32
C LEU A 56 -7.05 4.93 -3.47
N LYS A 57 -8.07 4.23 -4.00
CA LYS A 57 -8.95 4.78 -5.05
C LYS A 57 -9.84 5.90 -4.54
N GLU A 58 -10.36 5.78 -3.32
CA GLU A 58 -11.20 6.80 -2.70
C GLU A 58 -10.44 8.13 -2.51
N HIS A 59 -9.11 8.06 -2.35
CA HIS A 59 -8.21 9.21 -2.31
C HIS A 59 -7.50 9.52 -3.66
N GLY A 60 -7.86 8.83 -4.74
CA GLY A 60 -7.36 9.09 -6.10
C GLY A 60 -5.95 8.57 -6.45
N PHE A 61 -5.27 7.87 -5.54
CA PHE A 61 -3.89 7.39 -5.76
C PHE A 61 -3.81 6.22 -6.75
N SER A 62 -2.90 6.30 -7.73
CA SER A 62 -2.50 5.15 -8.54
C SER A 62 -1.54 4.22 -7.79
N TYR A 63 -1.64 2.92 -8.06
CA TYR A 63 -0.90 1.88 -7.34
C TYR A 63 -0.55 0.68 -8.23
N GLN A 64 0.41 -0.13 -7.79
CA GLN A 64 0.83 -1.38 -8.43
C GLN A 64 0.81 -2.54 -7.43
N ILE A 65 0.15 -3.66 -7.76
CA ILE A 65 0.12 -4.87 -6.91
C ILE A 65 1.36 -5.73 -7.19
N GLY A 66 2.37 -5.56 -6.33
CA GLY A 66 3.64 -6.27 -6.37
C GLY A 66 4.45 -6.06 -7.66
N ASP A 67 5.41 -6.95 -7.90
CA ASP A 67 6.22 -6.99 -9.12
C ASP A 67 6.11 -8.37 -9.81
N LYS A 68 7.13 -8.81 -10.57
CA LYS A 68 7.15 -10.12 -11.23
C LYS A 68 7.40 -11.28 -10.25
N TYR A 69 8.05 -11.02 -9.12
CA TYR A 69 8.56 -12.02 -8.17
C TYR A 69 7.75 -12.03 -6.87
N ASN A 70 7.35 -10.87 -6.36
CA ASN A 70 6.62 -10.73 -5.12
C ASN A 70 5.25 -10.06 -5.33
N LYS A 71 4.17 -10.74 -4.95
CA LYS A 71 2.78 -10.23 -4.96
C LYS A 71 2.23 -9.89 -3.58
N GLY A 72 3.06 -9.92 -2.53
CA GLY A 72 2.72 -9.68 -1.13
C GLY A 72 2.61 -8.21 -0.71
N TYR A 73 2.83 -7.26 -1.62
CA TYR A 73 2.81 -5.82 -1.33
C TYR A 73 2.06 -5.03 -2.40
N ILE A 74 1.72 -3.79 -2.08
CA ILE A 74 1.21 -2.76 -2.98
C ILE A 74 2.20 -1.60 -2.95
N ALA A 75 2.60 -1.09 -4.11
CA ALA A 75 3.30 0.18 -4.22
C ALA A 75 2.30 1.29 -4.54
N VAL A 76 2.28 2.36 -3.74
CA VAL A 76 1.56 3.60 -4.06
C VAL A 76 2.48 4.47 -4.90
N LEU A 77 1.99 5.04 -6.00
CA LEU A 77 2.82 5.70 -7.02
C LEU A 77 2.59 7.21 -7.07
N LYS A 78 1.37 7.63 -7.44
CA LYS A 78 0.82 8.99 -7.32
C LYS A 78 -0.67 8.97 -7.65
#